data_AF-A0A954MHA9-F1
#
_entry.id   AF-A0A954MHA9-F1
#
_cell.length_a   1.000
_cell.length_b   1.000
_cell.length_c   1.000
_cell.angle_alpha   90.00
_cell.angle_beta   90.00
_cell.angle_gamma   90.00
#
_symmetry.space_group_name_H-M   'P 1'
#
loop_
_entity.id
_entity.type
_entity.pdbx_description
1 polymer ?
#
loop_
_entity_poly.entity_id
_entity_poly.type
_entity_poly.pdbx_seq_one_letter_code
_entity_poly.pdbx_strand_id
1 'polypeptide(L)'
;PVATVDGIHPHQSAEGQRPLSAGAHAVVVEYFEGGGEESLNVEMAGPDQSWQPLAMLVSNSPEPLKEQRGFQVNPDLVAEGKSLFVSAGCRSCHQYGDSNEQPHPPMNIPALTKADLSKGCLSESPGAGVPQFALTDQQRADIRKALSNSAAPPVADQEDSVRQIRSVMLALNCYACHERSSLGGVPAGHNELFTGSIPEMGDEGRIPPRLDGVGDKLQESWLREVLNKGARDRPYMATRMPRFGEENVGALVSLFVREDQKSDVAEVEFDQPLHRVTADARLMVGDQALSCIKCHYFDTHKATGIQAMDMTTMTRRLRRDWFHRYLLNPQAYRPGTRMPSAWPNNKSVVPKILNGDPAAQIEAIWLYLSAGRDAKLPSGLLAKAIELKPVDRPIIYRNFIEGLSPRGIAVGYPEHVHLAWDAEEMNLRKIWHGAFIDASLHWVGRGPGFQSPLGDHVMTLSGGQPFARLENSDAAWPTDSARKTGFRFRGYRLDSAGHPTFLLEGLGVQCSDGFLPLPGEPDAKLRRRIDLKTEQPESNLYVRIAVGDSIEERGDEWLIDKALSVAFAEGRPFVRTSQQKQELLVPVTFDPEGRFVVEYEFRW
;
A
#
# COMPACT_ATOMS: atom_id res chain seq x y z
N PRO A 1 -24.94 15.25 52.65
CA PRO A 1 -24.06 16.21 51.95
C PRO A 1 -24.90 17.06 50.99
N VAL A 2 -24.77 18.37 51.08
CA VAL A 2 -25.33 19.29 50.10
C VAL A 2 -24.14 19.85 49.36
N ALA A 3 -23.90 19.38 48.14
CA ALA A 3 -23.04 20.12 47.22
C ALA A 3 -23.89 21.30 46.72
N THR A 4 -23.53 22.51 47.13
CA THR A 4 -24.27 23.73 46.76
C THR A 4 -23.41 24.52 45.79
N VAL A 5 -24.00 24.90 44.67
CA VAL A 5 -23.40 25.79 43.66
C VAL A 5 -24.36 26.96 43.49
N ASP A 6 -23.93 28.18 43.82
CA ASP A 6 -24.71 29.41 43.78
C ASP A 6 -24.52 30.21 42.47
N GLY A 7 -23.93 29.56 41.46
CA GLY A 7 -23.29 30.16 40.29
C GLY A 7 -24.07 31.28 39.58
N ILE A 8 -23.40 32.42 39.42
CA ILE A 8 -23.87 33.61 38.66
C ILE A 8 -23.04 33.68 37.35
N HIS A 9 -23.22 32.71 36.43
CA HIS A 9 -22.50 32.45 35.12
C HIS A 9 -21.19 31.58 35.22
N PRO A 10 -20.58 31.17 34.06
CA PRO A 10 -20.65 29.88 33.30
C PRO A 10 -20.59 28.56 34.14
N HIS A 11 -20.59 27.38 33.49
CA HIS A 11 -20.71 26.04 34.13
C HIS A 11 -19.68 25.84 35.26
N GLN A 12 -20.17 25.66 36.49
CA GLN A 12 -19.37 25.40 37.69
C GLN A 12 -19.66 23.99 38.23
N SER A 13 -18.72 23.40 38.95
CA SER A 13 -18.87 22.09 39.61
C SER A 13 -18.60 22.20 41.11
N ALA A 14 -19.29 21.38 41.90
CA ALA A 14 -18.99 21.16 43.31
C ALA A 14 -19.12 19.67 43.63
N GLU A 15 -18.35 19.21 44.62
CA GLU A 15 -18.29 17.79 45.00
C GLU A 15 -18.61 17.62 46.49
N GLY A 16 -19.15 16.46 46.85
CA GLY A 16 -19.41 16.09 48.24
C GLY A 16 -19.37 14.58 48.44
N GLN A 17 -18.94 14.13 49.62
CA GLN A 17 -18.82 12.71 49.95
C GLN A 17 -19.82 12.30 51.05
N ARG A 18 -20.37 11.08 50.94
CA ARG A 18 -21.21 10.47 51.98
C ARG A 18 -20.89 8.98 52.13
N PRO A 19 -20.71 8.45 53.35
CA PRO A 19 -20.79 7.02 53.56
C PRO A 19 -22.25 6.56 53.34
N LEU A 20 -22.45 5.56 52.49
CA LEU A 20 -23.73 4.90 52.26
C LEU A 20 -23.67 3.49 52.84
N SER A 21 -24.70 3.10 53.60
CA SER A 21 -24.89 1.70 53.99
C SER A 21 -25.36 0.88 52.78
N ALA A 22 -25.25 -0.44 52.83
CA ALA A 22 -25.85 -1.29 51.80
C ALA A 22 -27.37 -1.05 51.72
N GLY A 23 -27.92 -0.93 50.51
CA GLY A 23 -29.35 -0.73 50.27
C GLY A 23 -29.68 0.48 49.39
N ALA A 24 -30.98 0.71 49.16
CA ALA A 24 -31.47 1.85 48.39
C ALA A 24 -31.42 3.14 49.22
N HIS A 25 -30.98 4.24 48.62
CA HIS A 25 -30.92 5.56 49.25
C HIS A 25 -31.65 6.59 48.39
N ALA A 26 -32.40 7.49 49.04
CA ALA A 26 -32.99 8.62 48.36
C ALA A 26 -31.91 9.61 47.95
N VAL A 27 -31.95 10.05 46.70
CA VAL A 27 -31.11 11.12 46.17
C VAL A 27 -32.02 12.26 45.74
N VAL A 28 -31.73 13.47 46.21
CA VAL A 28 -32.47 14.68 45.89
C VAL A 28 -31.52 15.62 45.16
N VAL A 29 -31.91 16.05 43.97
CA VAL A 29 -31.20 17.07 43.18
C VAL A 29 -32.15 18.24 43.03
N GLU A 30 -31.86 19.33 43.74
CA GLU A 30 -32.61 20.58 43.62
C GLU A 30 -31.84 21.50 42.68
N TYR A 31 -32.47 21.87 41.59
CA TYR A 31 -31.91 22.76 40.57
C TYR A 31 -32.87 23.92 40.35
N PHE A 32 -32.36 25.14 40.45
CA PHE A 32 -33.09 26.36 40.17
C PHE A 32 -32.31 27.17 39.15
N GLU A 33 -33.03 27.62 38.12
CA GLU A 33 -32.51 28.41 37.02
C GLU A 33 -33.25 29.76 37.01
N GLY A 34 -32.52 30.86 36.81
CA GLY A 34 -33.08 32.22 36.76
C GLY A 34 -32.93 32.97 35.41
N GLY A 35 -32.26 32.38 34.40
CA GLY A 35 -32.06 32.84 33.01
C GLY A 35 -30.67 32.47 32.41
N GLY A 36 -30.60 31.75 31.27
CA GLY A 36 -29.36 31.32 30.58
C GLY A 36 -29.49 30.05 29.71
N GLU A 37 -28.37 29.54 29.15
CA GLU A 37 -28.31 28.21 28.49
C GLU A 37 -28.36 27.08 29.55
N GLU A 38 -29.20 26.08 29.32
CA GLU A 38 -29.56 25.03 30.30
C GLU A 38 -28.50 23.92 30.40
N SER A 39 -27.82 23.76 31.55
CA SER A 39 -27.00 22.56 31.78
C SER A 39 -26.89 22.19 33.26
N LEU A 40 -27.30 20.95 33.59
CA LEU A 40 -27.10 20.30 34.88
C LEU A 40 -26.44 18.93 34.64
N ASN A 41 -25.25 18.73 35.19
CA ASN A 41 -24.57 17.43 35.20
C ASN A 41 -24.36 16.98 36.64
N VAL A 42 -24.83 15.77 36.96
CA VAL A 42 -24.62 15.14 38.27
C VAL A 42 -24.00 13.78 38.06
N GLU A 43 -22.82 13.58 38.64
CA GLU A 43 -22.05 12.33 38.56
C GLU A 43 -21.83 11.76 39.95
N MET A 44 -21.58 10.45 40.04
CA MET A 44 -21.23 9.77 41.29
C MET A 44 -20.12 8.75 41.04
N ALA A 45 -19.17 8.66 41.97
CA ALA A 45 -18.16 7.61 42.04
C ALA A 45 -18.27 6.86 43.37
N GLY A 46 -17.82 5.60 43.39
CA GLY A 46 -17.83 4.72 44.55
C GLY A 46 -16.49 4.01 44.76
N PRO A 47 -16.33 3.22 45.84
CA PRO A 47 -15.07 2.53 46.14
C PRO A 47 -14.54 1.66 45.00
N ASP A 48 -15.44 1.05 44.21
CA ASP A 48 -15.13 0.17 43.08
C ASP A 48 -15.69 0.69 41.74
N GLN A 49 -16.03 1.99 41.65
CA GLN A 49 -16.67 2.58 40.47
C GLN A 49 -16.08 3.96 40.15
N SER A 50 -15.66 4.19 38.90
CA SER A 50 -15.28 5.51 38.41
C SER A 50 -16.49 6.45 38.32
N TRP A 51 -16.23 7.75 38.19
CA TRP A 51 -17.27 8.75 37.93
C TRP A 51 -18.12 8.34 36.73
N GLN A 52 -19.44 8.40 36.92
CA GLN A 52 -20.43 8.13 35.89
C GLN A 52 -21.69 8.97 36.13
N PRO A 53 -22.50 9.23 35.10
CA PRO A 53 -23.74 9.98 35.26
C PRO A 53 -24.66 9.31 36.30
N LEU A 54 -25.12 10.09 37.29
CA LEU A 54 -25.97 9.60 38.37
C LEU A 54 -27.25 8.92 37.82
N ALA A 55 -27.75 9.39 36.67
CA ALA A 55 -28.90 8.82 35.96
C ALA A 55 -28.78 7.31 35.65
N MET A 56 -27.56 6.77 35.55
CA MET A 56 -27.34 5.34 35.32
C MET A 56 -27.46 4.49 36.59
N LEU A 57 -27.45 5.13 37.77
CA LEU A 57 -27.44 4.48 39.08
C LEU A 57 -28.73 4.67 39.87
N VAL A 58 -29.62 5.55 39.40
CA VAL A 58 -30.90 5.84 40.04
C VAL A 58 -32.07 5.23 39.28
N SER A 59 -33.12 4.91 40.01
CA SER A 59 -34.40 4.43 39.46
C SER A 59 -35.48 5.42 39.85
N ASN A 60 -36.44 5.65 38.94
CA ASN A 60 -37.64 6.44 39.24
C ASN A 60 -38.68 5.63 40.05
N SER A 61 -38.38 4.36 40.35
CA SER A 61 -39.18 3.50 41.22
C SER A 61 -38.56 3.44 42.63
N PRO A 62 -39.36 3.53 43.70
CA PRO A 62 -38.89 3.29 45.07
C PRO A 62 -38.48 1.82 45.32
N GLU A 63 -38.76 0.91 44.38
CA GLU A 63 -38.33 -0.48 44.46
C GLU A 63 -36.86 -0.63 44.04
N PRO A 64 -36.03 -1.37 44.82
CA PRO A 64 -34.66 -1.66 44.44
C PRO A 64 -34.62 -2.39 43.09
N LEU A 65 -33.71 -1.98 42.20
CA LEU A 65 -33.41 -2.72 40.99
C LEU A 65 -33.00 -4.15 41.40
N LYS A 66 -33.76 -5.16 40.97
CA LYS A 66 -33.43 -6.56 41.24
C LYS A 66 -32.05 -6.84 40.64
N GLU A 67 -31.14 -7.37 41.47
CA GLU A 67 -29.85 -7.90 41.03
C GLU A 67 -30.04 -8.76 39.77
N GLN A 68 -29.37 -8.40 38.68
CA GLN A 68 -29.33 -9.27 37.50
C GLN A 68 -28.49 -10.50 37.83
N ARG A 69 -29.16 -11.54 38.35
CA ARG A 69 -28.60 -12.88 38.42
C ARG A 69 -28.35 -13.37 37.00
N GLY A 70 -27.20 -14.01 36.77
CA GLY A 70 -26.85 -14.59 35.47
C GLY A 70 -28.00 -15.43 34.91
N PHE A 71 -28.31 -15.24 33.63
CA PHE A 71 -29.45 -15.86 32.98
C PHE A 71 -29.37 -17.40 33.07
N GLN A 72 -30.31 -18.00 33.79
CA GLN A 72 -30.51 -19.45 33.82
C GLN A 72 -31.73 -19.81 32.96
N VAL A 73 -31.51 -20.68 31.97
CA VAL A 73 -32.56 -21.14 31.07
C VAL A 73 -33.59 -21.94 31.87
N ASN A 74 -34.82 -21.43 31.93
CA ASN A 74 -35.96 -22.15 32.50
C ASN A 74 -36.72 -22.88 31.36
N PRO A 75 -36.78 -24.24 31.36
CA PRO A 75 -37.45 -25.01 30.32
C PRO A 75 -38.91 -24.64 30.09
N ASP A 76 -39.65 -24.26 31.13
CA ASP A 76 -41.07 -23.89 31.02
C ASP A 76 -41.22 -22.54 30.31
N LEU A 77 -40.37 -21.56 30.64
CA LEU A 77 -40.34 -20.27 29.96
C LEU A 77 -39.84 -20.38 28.51
N VAL A 78 -39.01 -21.38 28.21
CA VAL A 78 -38.61 -21.69 26.82
C VAL A 78 -39.80 -22.23 26.04
N ALA A 79 -40.60 -23.12 26.62
CA ALA A 79 -41.81 -23.65 25.99
C ALA A 79 -42.87 -22.55 25.77
N GLU A 80 -43.07 -21.70 26.78
CA GLU A 80 -43.93 -20.52 26.70
C GLU A 80 -43.43 -19.53 25.65
N GLY A 81 -42.14 -19.22 25.64
CA GLY A 81 -41.50 -18.36 24.64
C GLY A 81 -41.64 -18.89 23.22
N LYS A 82 -41.54 -20.22 23.03
CA LYS A 82 -41.81 -20.87 21.73
C LYS A 82 -43.27 -20.69 21.31
N SER A 83 -44.22 -20.84 22.23
CA SER A 83 -45.65 -20.61 21.97
C SER A 83 -45.91 -19.15 21.59
N LEU A 84 -45.35 -18.21 22.34
CA LEU A 84 -45.46 -16.76 22.10
C LEU A 84 -44.82 -16.34 20.77
N PHE A 85 -43.67 -16.89 20.42
CA PHE A 85 -42.99 -16.60 19.15
C PHE A 85 -43.84 -16.99 17.93
N VAL A 86 -44.62 -18.07 18.06
CA VAL A 86 -45.54 -18.51 17.02
C VAL A 86 -46.84 -17.69 17.05
N SER A 87 -47.45 -17.51 18.22
CA SER A 87 -48.75 -16.83 18.34
C SER A 87 -48.67 -15.32 18.10
N ALA A 88 -47.52 -14.69 18.36
CA ALA A 88 -47.25 -13.30 18.01
C ALA A 88 -46.91 -13.10 16.51
N GLY A 89 -46.87 -14.18 15.72
CA GLY A 89 -46.65 -14.12 14.28
C GLY A 89 -45.19 -13.85 13.87
N CYS A 90 -44.22 -13.98 14.79
CA CYS A 90 -42.80 -13.75 14.48
C CYS A 90 -42.30 -14.71 13.40
N ARG A 91 -42.81 -15.95 13.38
CA ARG A 91 -42.51 -16.97 12.36
C ARG A 91 -43.03 -16.63 10.95
N SER A 92 -43.90 -15.64 10.81
CA SER A 92 -44.36 -15.16 9.49
C SER A 92 -43.28 -14.36 8.75
N CYS A 93 -42.24 -13.88 9.45
CA CYS A 93 -41.12 -13.13 8.84
C CYS A 93 -39.73 -13.66 9.23
N HIS A 94 -39.58 -14.31 10.38
CA HIS A 94 -38.31 -14.88 10.85
C HIS A 94 -38.30 -16.41 10.75
N GLN A 95 -37.23 -16.97 10.19
CA GLN A 95 -37.04 -18.42 10.04
C GLN A 95 -36.52 -19.02 11.36
N TYR A 96 -37.12 -20.12 11.84
CA TYR A 96 -36.74 -20.79 13.10
C TYR A 96 -36.98 -22.30 13.00
N GLY A 97 -36.00 -23.12 13.41
CA GLY A 97 -36.06 -24.59 13.39
C GLY A 97 -35.67 -25.25 12.05
N ASP A 98 -35.69 -26.59 12.00
CA ASP A 98 -35.39 -27.37 10.79
C ASP A 98 -36.42 -27.08 9.68
N SER A 99 -35.92 -26.93 8.45
CA SER A 99 -36.61 -26.42 7.26
C SER A 99 -37.78 -27.26 6.72
N ASN A 100 -38.20 -28.32 7.43
CA ASN A 100 -39.21 -29.28 6.98
C ASN A 100 -40.60 -29.08 7.62
N GLU A 101 -40.76 -28.16 8.57
CA GLU A 101 -42.09 -27.77 9.06
C GLU A 101 -42.71 -26.70 8.13
N GLN A 102 -43.96 -26.91 7.71
CA GLN A 102 -44.68 -26.01 6.80
C GLN A 102 -44.67 -24.56 7.32
N PRO A 103 -44.42 -23.55 6.46
CA PRO A 103 -44.52 -22.16 6.85
C PRO A 103 -45.95 -21.86 7.34
N HIS A 104 -46.07 -21.15 8.47
CA HIS A 104 -47.37 -20.63 8.90
C HIS A 104 -47.94 -19.75 7.77
N PRO A 105 -49.27 -19.78 7.56
CA PRO A 105 -49.89 -18.92 6.56
C PRO A 105 -49.47 -17.46 6.81
N PRO A 106 -49.09 -16.71 5.77
CA PRO A 106 -48.71 -15.32 5.94
C PRO A 106 -49.84 -14.58 6.64
N MET A 107 -49.50 -13.75 7.64
CA MET A 107 -50.48 -12.83 8.19
C MET A 107 -51.08 -12.03 7.02
N ASN A 108 -52.40 -11.93 6.98
CA ASN A 108 -53.11 -11.20 5.93
C ASN A 108 -53.00 -9.69 6.23
N ILE A 109 -51.79 -9.15 6.11
CA ILE A 109 -51.48 -7.75 6.40
C ILE A 109 -51.92 -6.94 5.18
N PRO A 110 -52.82 -5.95 5.35
CA PRO A 110 -53.18 -5.05 4.28
C PRO A 110 -51.94 -4.36 3.70
N ALA A 111 -51.91 -4.15 2.39
CA ALA A 111 -50.88 -3.32 1.77
C ALA A 111 -50.79 -1.97 2.49
N LEU A 112 -49.58 -1.42 2.65
CA LEU A 112 -49.35 -0.15 3.33
C LEU A 112 -50.16 1.01 2.72
N THR A 113 -50.47 0.93 1.42
CA THR A 113 -51.35 1.87 0.70
C THR A 113 -52.80 1.87 1.18
N LYS A 114 -53.22 0.83 1.90
CA LYS A 114 -54.55 0.70 2.52
C LYS A 114 -54.53 0.97 4.02
N ALA A 115 -53.38 1.36 4.59
CA ALA A 115 -53.25 1.63 6.00
C ALA A 115 -53.97 2.93 6.39
N ASP A 116 -54.68 2.91 7.51
CA ASP A 116 -55.25 4.12 8.12
C ASP A 116 -54.17 4.82 8.94
N LEU A 117 -53.56 5.86 8.36
CA LEU A 117 -52.43 6.60 8.94
C LEU A 117 -52.79 7.43 10.18
N SER A 118 -54.09 7.48 10.55
CA SER A 118 -54.55 8.09 11.81
C SER A 118 -54.52 7.13 13.00
N LYS A 119 -54.34 5.83 12.74
CA LYS A 119 -54.41 4.75 13.74
C LYS A 119 -53.04 4.06 13.92
N GLY A 120 -53.01 3.09 14.83
CA GLY A 120 -51.83 2.28 15.08
C GLY A 120 -50.71 3.08 15.74
N CYS A 121 -49.47 2.78 15.38
CA CYS A 121 -48.29 3.43 15.96
C CYS A 121 -48.14 4.91 15.61
N LEU A 122 -48.94 5.42 14.67
CA LEU A 122 -48.98 6.84 14.29
C LEU A 122 -50.08 7.62 15.00
N SER A 123 -50.92 7.00 15.84
CA SER A 123 -51.94 7.74 16.58
C SER A 123 -51.32 8.57 17.71
N GLU A 124 -52.05 9.59 18.17
CA GLU A 124 -51.64 10.40 19.33
C GLU A 124 -51.67 9.59 20.63
N SER A 125 -52.54 8.58 20.69
CA SER A 125 -52.69 7.66 21.81
C SER A 125 -52.90 6.24 21.26
N PRO A 126 -51.82 5.46 21.07
CA PRO A 126 -51.93 4.07 20.64
C PRO A 126 -52.71 3.23 21.66
N GLY A 127 -53.63 2.40 21.18
CA GLY A 127 -54.39 1.49 22.03
C GLY A 127 -53.55 0.33 22.57
N ALA A 128 -54.09 -0.42 23.54
CA ALA A 128 -53.44 -1.61 24.08
C ALA A 128 -53.11 -2.62 22.97
N GLY A 129 -51.87 -3.14 22.96
CA GLY A 129 -51.38 -4.08 21.94
C GLY A 129 -50.81 -3.42 20.68
N VAL A 130 -50.83 -2.08 20.58
CA VAL A 130 -50.18 -1.34 19.50
C VAL A 130 -48.82 -0.81 19.98
N PRO A 131 -47.73 -0.98 19.21
CA PRO A 131 -46.43 -0.40 19.57
C PRO A 131 -46.54 1.12 19.76
N GLN A 132 -46.13 1.60 20.93
CA GLN A 132 -46.09 3.01 21.27
C GLN A 132 -44.66 3.54 21.09
N PHE A 133 -44.43 4.30 20.03
CA PHE A 133 -43.19 5.04 19.82
C PHE A 133 -43.34 6.47 20.36
N ALA A 134 -42.27 7.03 20.92
CA ALA A 134 -42.22 8.42 21.39
C ALA A 134 -42.07 9.42 20.22
N LEU A 135 -43.00 9.37 19.26
CA LEU A 135 -42.99 10.26 18.10
C LEU A 135 -43.58 11.62 18.47
N THR A 136 -42.87 12.69 18.13
CA THR A 136 -43.38 14.07 18.17
C THR A 136 -44.48 14.28 17.15
N ASP A 137 -45.29 15.34 17.31
CA ASP A 137 -46.34 15.68 16.35
C ASP A 137 -45.79 15.95 14.96
N GLN A 138 -44.61 16.59 14.88
CA GLN A 138 -43.92 16.83 13.62
C GLN A 138 -43.49 15.52 12.95
N GLN A 139 -42.88 14.59 13.70
CA GLN A 139 -42.51 13.28 13.16
C GLN A 139 -43.73 12.48 12.70
N ARG A 140 -44.83 12.50 13.46
CA ARG A 140 -46.10 11.87 13.04
C ARG A 140 -46.61 12.49 11.75
N ALA A 141 -46.60 13.81 11.63
CA ALA A 141 -47.03 14.52 10.42
C ALA A 141 -46.14 14.17 9.20
N ASP A 142 -44.81 14.15 9.37
CA ASP A 142 -43.86 13.84 8.31
C ASP A 142 -43.97 12.39 7.83
N ILE A 143 -44.11 11.43 8.75
CA ILE A 143 -44.31 10.01 8.41
C ILE A 143 -45.64 9.84 7.65
N ARG A 144 -46.73 10.46 8.14
CA ARG A 144 -48.03 10.42 7.45
C ARG A 144 -47.94 10.99 6.04
N LYS A 145 -47.27 12.14 5.87
CA LYS A 145 -47.08 12.80 4.58
C LYS A 145 -46.23 11.96 3.62
N ALA A 146 -45.16 11.33 4.12
CA ALA A 146 -44.34 10.42 3.33
C ALA A 146 -45.16 9.21 2.85
N LEU A 147 -45.93 8.59 3.75
CA LEU A 147 -46.76 7.42 3.44
C LEU A 147 -47.94 7.77 2.49
N SER A 148 -48.52 8.96 2.58
CA SER A 148 -49.56 9.42 1.66
C SER A 148 -49.04 9.71 0.24
N ASN A 149 -47.75 10.03 0.09
CA ASN A 149 -47.12 10.32 -1.20
C ASN A 149 -46.52 9.08 -1.90
N SER A 150 -46.70 7.88 -1.36
CA SER A 150 -46.11 6.61 -1.87
C SER A 150 -46.58 6.19 -3.27
N ALA A 151 -47.55 6.90 -3.88
CA ALA A 151 -48.07 6.64 -5.22
C ALA A 151 -47.44 7.52 -6.32
N ALA A 152 -46.53 8.44 -5.98
CA ALA A 152 -45.82 9.24 -6.98
C ALA A 152 -44.76 8.38 -7.71
N PRO A 153 -44.64 8.47 -9.04
CA PRO A 153 -43.58 7.77 -9.77
C PRO A 153 -42.19 8.22 -9.26
N PRO A 154 -41.20 7.32 -9.22
CA PRO A 154 -39.86 7.67 -8.76
C PRO A 154 -39.29 8.83 -9.59
N VAL A 155 -38.89 9.89 -8.91
CA VAL A 155 -38.21 11.07 -9.49
C VAL A 155 -36.84 10.63 -10.02
N ALA A 156 -36.50 11.10 -11.22
CA ALA A 156 -35.45 10.55 -12.08
C ALA A 156 -34.01 10.51 -11.49
N ASP A 157 -33.41 9.33 -11.68
CA ASP A 157 -32.00 8.90 -11.90
C ASP A 157 -30.81 9.44 -11.08
N GLN A 158 -30.83 10.63 -10.46
CA GLN A 158 -29.69 11.12 -9.66
C GLN A 158 -30.06 11.33 -8.18
N GLU A 159 -31.28 11.77 -7.90
CA GLU A 159 -31.84 11.65 -6.55
C GLU A 159 -32.07 10.18 -6.16
N ASP A 160 -32.25 9.30 -7.14
CA ASP A 160 -32.54 7.89 -6.92
C ASP A 160 -31.30 7.11 -6.43
N SER A 161 -30.13 7.29 -7.07
CA SER A 161 -28.88 6.62 -6.66
C SER A 161 -28.41 7.04 -5.26
N VAL A 162 -28.42 8.33 -4.95
CA VAL A 162 -28.09 8.85 -3.61
C VAL A 162 -29.08 8.32 -2.56
N ARG A 163 -30.38 8.27 -2.89
CA ARG A 163 -31.40 7.69 -2.03
C ARG A 163 -31.19 6.18 -1.84
N GLN A 164 -30.87 5.44 -2.89
CA GLN A 164 -30.58 4.01 -2.82
C GLN A 164 -29.35 3.71 -1.97
N ILE A 165 -28.25 4.45 -2.16
CA ILE A 165 -27.06 4.36 -1.31
C ILE A 165 -27.45 4.58 0.15
N ARG A 166 -28.18 5.65 0.45
CA ARG A 166 -28.63 5.96 1.82
C ARG A 166 -29.49 4.85 2.39
N SER A 167 -30.45 4.34 1.64
CA SER A 167 -31.35 3.26 2.06
C SER A 167 -30.58 1.98 2.37
N VAL A 168 -29.64 1.58 1.52
CA VAL A 168 -28.80 0.39 1.75
C VAL A 168 -27.89 0.60 2.96
N MET A 169 -27.21 1.74 3.05
CA MET A 169 -26.34 2.06 4.19
C MET A 169 -27.10 2.09 5.52
N LEU A 170 -28.34 2.58 5.52
CA LEU A 170 -29.21 2.55 6.69
C LEU A 170 -29.66 1.13 7.03
N ALA A 171 -30.15 0.37 6.04
CA ALA A 171 -30.63 -0.99 6.22
C ALA A 171 -29.54 -1.95 6.73
N LEU A 172 -28.30 -1.77 6.26
CA LEU A 172 -27.13 -2.56 6.67
C LEU A 172 -26.37 -1.94 7.86
N ASN A 173 -26.93 -0.89 8.48
CA ASN A 173 -26.37 -0.20 9.64
C ASN A 173 -24.93 0.32 9.45
N CYS A 174 -24.54 0.69 8.23
CA CYS A 174 -23.22 1.22 7.93
C CYS A 174 -22.95 2.52 8.71
N TYR A 175 -24.00 3.33 8.93
CA TYR A 175 -23.91 4.62 9.62
C TYR A 175 -23.54 4.52 11.10
N ALA A 176 -23.63 3.34 11.73
CA ALA A 176 -23.16 3.15 13.11
C ALA A 176 -21.63 3.28 13.25
N CYS A 177 -20.89 3.14 12.15
CA CYS A 177 -19.43 3.16 12.11
C CYS A 177 -18.89 4.21 11.13
N HIS A 178 -19.56 4.38 10.00
CA HIS A 178 -19.11 5.22 8.90
C HIS A 178 -19.94 6.49 8.78
N GLU A 179 -19.28 7.59 8.47
CA GLU A 179 -19.93 8.82 8.05
C GLU A 179 -19.98 8.89 6.51
N ARG A 180 -21.09 9.36 5.94
CA ARG A 180 -21.18 9.78 4.53
C ARG A 180 -22.19 10.92 4.41
N SER A 181 -21.79 11.99 3.74
CA SER A 181 -22.60 13.20 3.53
C SER A 181 -23.11 13.78 4.87
N SER A 182 -22.23 13.82 5.88
CA SER A 182 -22.52 14.25 7.25
C SER A 182 -23.57 13.40 8.00
N LEU A 183 -23.93 12.22 7.48
CA LEU A 183 -24.81 11.26 8.14
C LEU A 183 -24.01 10.11 8.75
N GLY A 184 -24.38 9.71 9.96
CA GLY A 184 -23.74 8.62 10.70
C GLY A 184 -22.43 9.01 11.37
N GLY A 185 -21.54 8.03 11.50
CA GLY A 185 -20.31 8.15 12.28
C GLY A 185 -20.48 7.62 13.71
N VAL A 186 -19.35 7.46 14.39
CA VAL A 186 -19.32 6.89 15.74
C VAL A 186 -19.89 7.90 16.74
N PRO A 187 -20.99 7.58 17.46
CA PRO A 187 -21.54 8.47 18.48
C PRO A 187 -20.57 8.67 19.64
N ALA A 188 -20.64 9.83 20.30
CA ALA A 188 -19.76 10.18 21.43
C ALA A 188 -19.74 9.10 22.53
N GLY A 189 -20.91 8.59 22.94
CA GLY A 189 -21.02 7.56 23.98
C GLY A 189 -20.45 6.18 23.61
N HIS A 190 -20.17 5.92 22.33
CA HIS A 190 -19.52 4.68 21.88
C HIS A 190 -18.08 4.90 21.43
N ASN A 191 -17.60 6.14 21.42
CA ASN A 191 -16.32 6.51 20.83
C ASN A 191 -15.14 5.78 21.49
N GLU A 192 -15.18 5.61 22.81
CA GLU A 192 -14.14 4.92 23.59
C GLU A 192 -14.04 3.42 23.27
N LEU A 193 -15.11 2.81 22.74
CA LEU A 193 -15.12 1.40 22.34
C LEU A 193 -14.30 1.16 21.05
N PHE A 194 -14.03 2.21 20.28
CA PHE A 194 -13.23 2.15 19.07
C PHE A 194 -11.76 2.37 19.41
N THR A 195 -11.02 1.27 19.43
CA THR A 195 -9.60 1.21 19.80
C THR A 195 -8.72 0.77 18.62
N GLY A 196 -7.41 0.92 18.78
CA GLY A 196 -6.41 0.46 17.83
C GLY A 196 -5.08 0.17 18.50
N SER A 197 -4.20 -0.56 17.81
CA SER A 197 -2.90 -0.99 18.36
C SER A 197 -1.80 0.08 18.22
N ILE A 198 -2.10 1.24 17.64
CA ILE A 198 -1.15 2.34 17.43
C ILE A 198 -1.78 3.64 17.96
N PRO A 199 -1.61 3.96 19.25
CA PRO A 199 -2.19 5.15 19.88
C PRO A 199 -1.80 6.45 19.17
N GLU A 200 -0.60 6.54 18.61
CA GLU A 200 -0.06 7.71 17.93
C GLU A 200 -0.86 8.08 16.66
N MET A 201 -1.62 7.14 16.10
CA MET A 201 -2.52 7.38 14.96
C MET A 201 -3.86 8.01 15.37
N GLY A 202 -4.18 8.07 16.67
CA GLY A 202 -5.43 8.63 17.19
C GLY A 202 -6.66 8.13 16.43
N ASP A 203 -7.54 9.06 16.04
CA ASP A 203 -8.78 8.74 15.33
C ASP A 203 -8.55 8.07 13.97
N GLU A 204 -7.46 8.40 13.27
CA GLU A 204 -7.12 7.75 12.00
C GLU A 204 -6.78 6.25 12.16
N GLY A 205 -6.33 5.87 13.36
CA GLY A 205 -5.93 4.52 13.73
C GLY A 205 -7.05 3.66 14.32
N ARG A 206 -8.13 4.27 14.81
CA ARG A 206 -9.19 3.57 15.57
C ARG A 206 -10.60 3.73 15.00
N ILE A 207 -10.90 4.84 14.31
CA ILE A 207 -12.23 5.12 13.75
C ILE A 207 -12.29 4.68 12.26
N PRO A 208 -13.31 3.90 11.86
CA PRO A 208 -13.53 3.54 10.46
C PRO A 208 -13.57 4.78 9.54
N PRO A 209 -13.10 4.67 8.30
CA PRO A 209 -12.99 5.82 7.41
C PRO A 209 -14.38 6.36 7.01
N ARG A 210 -14.47 7.67 6.78
CA ARG A 210 -15.58 8.27 6.03
C ARG A 210 -15.71 7.63 4.65
N LEU A 211 -16.95 7.53 4.17
CA LEU A 211 -17.29 6.95 2.87
C LEU A 211 -17.64 8.01 1.81
N ASP A 212 -17.42 9.30 2.10
CA ASP A 212 -17.50 10.36 1.09
C ASP A 212 -16.48 10.12 -0.03
N GLY A 213 -16.97 10.14 -1.28
CA GLY A 213 -16.11 9.91 -2.44
C GLY A 213 -15.48 8.51 -2.50
N VAL A 214 -16.04 7.51 -1.81
CA VAL A 214 -15.43 6.18 -1.75
C VAL A 214 -15.37 5.47 -3.11
N GLY A 215 -16.33 5.70 -4.00
CA GLY A 215 -16.32 5.19 -5.37
C GLY A 215 -15.26 5.83 -6.27
N ASP A 216 -14.89 7.08 -5.97
CA ASP A 216 -13.75 7.78 -6.58
C ASP A 216 -12.42 7.24 -6.07
N LYS A 217 -12.38 6.94 -4.77
CA LYS A 217 -11.17 6.53 -4.08
C LYS A 217 -10.74 5.12 -4.43
N LEU A 218 -11.67 4.17 -4.36
CA LEU A 218 -11.36 2.75 -4.40
C LEU A 218 -11.66 2.16 -5.78
N GLN A 219 -10.82 1.22 -6.20
CA GLN A 219 -11.10 0.36 -7.34
C GLN A 219 -12.40 -0.42 -7.10
N GLU A 220 -13.18 -0.66 -8.15
CA GLU A 220 -14.45 -1.38 -8.04
C GLU A 220 -14.25 -2.79 -7.47
N SER A 221 -13.22 -3.49 -7.93
CA SER A 221 -12.83 -4.81 -7.42
C SER A 221 -12.50 -4.78 -5.92
N TRP A 222 -11.87 -3.70 -5.45
CA TRP A 222 -11.54 -3.52 -4.04
C TRP A 222 -12.78 -3.21 -3.19
N LEU A 223 -13.71 -2.39 -3.71
CA LEU A 223 -15.00 -2.14 -3.06
C LEU A 223 -15.79 -3.43 -2.89
N ARG A 224 -15.90 -4.26 -3.94
CA ARG A 224 -16.54 -5.58 -3.88
C ARG A 224 -15.87 -6.45 -2.82
N GLU A 225 -14.54 -6.54 -2.83
CA GLU A 225 -13.81 -7.35 -1.84
C GLU A 225 -14.11 -6.92 -0.40
N VAL A 226 -14.01 -5.63 -0.10
CA VAL A 226 -14.21 -5.08 1.24
C VAL A 226 -15.66 -5.24 1.71
N LEU A 227 -16.65 -4.96 0.86
CA LEU A 227 -18.07 -5.07 1.22
C LEU A 227 -18.50 -6.55 1.36
N ASN A 228 -17.98 -7.43 0.51
CA ASN A 228 -18.35 -8.85 0.53
C ASN A 228 -17.66 -9.61 1.66
N LYS A 229 -16.36 -9.37 1.88
CA LYS A 229 -15.50 -10.20 2.74
C LYS A 229 -15.00 -9.48 3.99
N GLY A 230 -15.36 -8.21 4.16
CA GLY A 230 -14.91 -7.34 5.25
C GLY A 230 -13.50 -6.78 5.01
N ALA A 231 -13.21 -5.64 5.64
CA ALA A 231 -11.91 -4.97 5.55
C ALA A 231 -10.82 -5.65 6.41
N ARG A 232 -9.61 -5.80 5.85
CA ARG A 232 -8.45 -6.37 6.57
C ARG A 232 -7.17 -5.54 6.47
N ASP A 233 -7.18 -4.46 5.70
CA ASP A 233 -5.97 -3.73 5.28
C ASP A 233 -5.44 -2.75 6.33
N ARG A 234 -6.18 -2.61 7.43
CA ARG A 234 -5.82 -1.79 8.59
C ARG A 234 -5.67 -2.72 9.79
N PRO A 235 -4.56 -3.48 9.87
CA PRO A 235 -4.35 -4.46 10.95
C PRO A 235 -4.33 -3.81 12.33
N TYR A 236 -4.05 -2.51 12.39
CA TYR A 236 -4.01 -1.70 13.59
C TYR A 236 -5.36 -1.25 14.15
N MET A 237 -6.47 -1.37 13.40
CA MET A 237 -7.80 -1.09 13.93
C MET A 237 -8.30 -2.31 14.72
N ALA A 238 -8.98 -2.14 15.86
CA ALA A 238 -9.63 -3.25 16.56
C ALA A 238 -11.00 -3.59 15.94
N THR A 239 -11.75 -2.56 15.54
CA THR A 239 -13.06 -2.70 14.90
C THR A 239 -12.93 -3.47 13.57
N ARG A 240 -13.85 -4.40 13.33
CA ARG A 240 -13.91 -5.22 12.11
C ARG A 240 -15.17 -4.90 11.33
N MET A 241 -15.01 -4.66 10.03
CA MET A 241 -16.15 -4.45 9.14
C MET A 241 -16.87 -5.79 8.90
N PRO A 242 -18.22 -5.84 9.01
CA PRO A 242 -18.99 -7.03 8.70
C PRO A 242 -18.82 -7.53 7.27
N ARG A 243 -19.12 -8.82 7.05
CA ARG A 243 -19.15 -9.44 5.72
C ARG A 243 -20.60 -9.45 5.25
N PHE A 244 -20.95 -8.61 4.29
CA PHE A 244 -22.33 -8.48 3.84
C PHE A 244 -22.70 -9.45 2.72
N GLY A 245 -21.72 -9.91 1.93
CA GLY A 245 -21.94 -10.81 0.79
C GLY A 245 -22.55 -10.12 -0.45
N GLU A 246 -22.19 -10.60 -1.64
CA GLU A 246 -22.48 -9.95 -2.93
C GLU A 246 -23.98 -9.70 -3.15
N GLU A 247 -24.84 -10.63 -2.71
CA GLU A 247 -26.30 -10.51 -2.86
C GLU A 247 -26.88 -9.26 -2.16
N ASN A 248 -26.23 -8.79 -1.08
CA ASN A 248 -26.71 -7.65 -0.29
C ASN A 248 -26.09 -6.31 -0.71
N VAL A 249 -24.87 -6.32 -1.28
CA VAL A 249 -24.07 -5.09 -1.51
C VAL A 249 -23.55 -4.93 -2.94
N GLY A 250 -23.81 -5.88 -3.84
CA GLY A 250 -23.30 -5.84 -5.22
C GLY A 250 -23.75 -4.59 -5.99
N ALA A 251 -25.02 -4.19 -5.82
CA ALA A 251 -25.56 -2.96 -6.42
C ALA A 251 -24.97 -1.68 -5.79
N LEU A 252 -24.64 -1.71 -4.50
CA LEU A 252 -24.09 -0.55 -3.78
C LEU A 252 -22.73 -0.12 -4.36
N VAL A 253 -21.92 -1.08 -4.83
CA VAL A 253 -20.64 -0.79 -5.48
C VAL A 253 -20.82 0.07 -6.72
N SER A 254 -21.71 -0.34 -7.63
CA SER A 254 -21.97 0.38 -8.87
C SER A 254 -22.53 1.78 -8.59
N LEU A 255 -23.38 1.90 -7.57
CA LEU A 255 -23.91 3.19 -7.14
C LEU A 255 -22.82 4.12 -6.60
N PHE A 256 -21.93 3.63 -5.74
CA PHE A 256 -20.79 4.43 -5.27
C PHE A 256 -19.93 4.92 -6.42
N VAL A 257 -19.58 4.05 -7.37
CA VAL A 257 -18.77 4.43 -8.53
C VAL A 257 -19.48 5.46 -9.39
N ARG A 258 -20.77 5.26 -9.70
CA ARG A 258 -21.58 6.19 -10.49
C ARG A 258 -21.63 7.60 -9.86
N GLU A 259 -21.80 7.67 -8.54
CA GLU A 259 -21.95 8.95 -7.84
C GLU A 259 -20.63 9.65 -7.54
N ASP A 260 -19.59 8.87 -7.21
CA ASP A 260 -18.37 9.45 -6.66
C ASP A 260 -17.28 9.66 -7.72
N GLN A 261 -17.18 8.81 -8.75
CA GLN A 261 -15.98 8.72 -9.60
C GLN A 261 -15.71 10.00 -10.39
N LYS A 262 -14.45 10.45 -10.34
CA LYS A 262 -13.93 11.58 -11.11
C LYS A 262 -12.70 11.14 -11.90
N SER A 263 -12.79 11.31 -13.22
CA SER A 263 -11.71 11.03 -14.17
C SER A 263 -11.25 12.35 -14.80
N ASP A 264 -10.47 13.13 -14.06
CA ASP A 264 -10.06 14.51 -14.44
C ASP A 264 -8.53 14.70 -14.46
N VAL A 265 -7.75 13.62 -14.25
CA VAL A 265 -6.29 13.70 -14.25
C VAL A 265 -5.77 13.38 -15.64
N ALA A 266 -5.09 14.35 -16.25
CA ALA A 266 -4.47 14.19 -17.55
C ALA A 266 -3.45 13.04 -17.58
N GLU A 267 -3.22 12.50 -18.77
CA GLU A 267 -2.07 11.63 -19.00
C GLU A 267 -0.77 12.42 -18.79
N VAL A 268 0.22 11.74 -18.25
CA VAL A 268 1.52 12.32 -17.93
C VAL A 268 2.54 11.63 -18.80
N GLU A 269 3.18 12.40 -19.66
CA GLU A 269 4.27 11.93 -20.50
C GLU A 269 5.62 12.19 -19.81
N PHE A 270 6.57 11.28 -20.01
CA PHE A 270 7.92 11.41 -19.47
C PHE A 270 8.92 11.48 -20.60
N ASP A 271 9.80 12.47 -20.54
CA ASP A 271 10.91 12.62 -21.50
C ASP A 271 11.98 11.54 -21.31
N GLN A 272 12.02 10.90 -20.13
CA GLN A 272 13.01 9.88 -19.77
C GLN A 272 12.39 8.47 -19.77
N PRO A 273 13.20 7.42 -20.01
CA PRO A 273 12.73 6.04 -19.94
C PRO A 273 12.07 5.70 -18.60
N LEU A 274 11.02 4.87 -18.63
CA LEU A 274 10.23 4.51 -17.43
C LEU A 274 11.06 3.94 -16.29
N HIS A 275 12.13 3.20 -16.58
CA HIS A 275 13.00 2.66 -15.53
C HIS A 275 13.73 3.76 -14.73
N ARG A 276 13.95 4.93 -15.35
CA ARG A 276 14.50 6.12 -14.67
C ARG A 276 13.42 6.81 -13.84
N VAL A 277 12.23 6.95 -14.40
CA VAL A 277 11.05 7.50 -13.70
C VAL A 277 10.76 6.72 -12.41
N THR A 278 10.81 5.38 -12.46
CA THR A 278 10.56 4.56 -11.27
C THR A 278 11.72 4.58 -10.27
N ALA A 279 12.96 4.81 -10.71
CA ALA A 279 14.10 5.04 -9.81
C ALA A 279 13.96 6.38 -9.05
N ASP A 280 13.59 7.46 -9.75
CA ASP A 280 13.28 8.75 -9.14
C ASP A 280 12.14 8.65 -8.12
N ALA A 281 11.10 7.89 -8.44
CA ALA A 281 10.00 7.61 -7.52
C ALA A 281 10.43 6.81 -6.29
N ARG A 282 11.28 5.80 -6.46
CA ARG A 282 11.86 5.01 -5.36
C ARG A 282 12.65 5.92 -4.42
N LEU A 283 13.45 6.83 -4.97
CA LEU A 283 14.18 7.86 -4.21
C LEU A 283 13.21 8.76 -3.42
N MET A 284 12.14 9.24 -4.07
CA MET A 284 11.10 10.05 -3.41
C MET A 284 10.44 9.31 -2.24
N VAL A 285 10.10 8.03 -2.42
CA VAL A 285 9.44 7.21 -1.38
C VAL A 285 10.37 6.93 -0.20
N GLY A 286 11.68 6.80 -0.43
CA GLY A 286 12.71 6.53 0.58
C GLY A 286 13.00 7.68 1.54
N ASP A 287 14.00 7.48 2.40
CA ASP A 287 14.41 8.42 3.45
C ASP A 287 15.14 9.68 2.96
N GLN A 288 15.51 9.74 1.68
CA GLN A 288 16.30 10.84 1.11
C GLN A 288 15.45 12.00 0.55
N ALA A 289 14.14 11.81 0.41
CA ALA A 289 13.23 12.82 -0.15
C ALA A 289 11.90 12.89 0.64
N LEU A 290 10.78 12.41 0.09
CA LEU A 290 9.46 12.58 0.72
C LEU A 290 9.26 11.70 1.97
N SER A 291 10.11 10.69 2.18
CA SER A 291 10.11 9.87 3.40
C SER A 291 8.78 9.14 3.68
N CYS A 292 8.07 8.69 2.65
CA CYS A 292 6.81 7.94 2.78
C CYS A 292 6.97 6.71 3.69
N ILE A 293 8.14 6.09 3.67
CA ILE A 293 8.52 4.95 4.50
C ILE A 293 8.56 5.22 6.02
N LYS A 294 8.51 6.49 6.45
CA LYS A 294 8.39 6.81 7.88
C LYS A 294 7.02 6.46 8.45
N CYS A 295 5.99 6.41 7.59
CA CYS A 295 4.62 6.17 8.01
C CYS A 295 3.99 4.95 7.38
N HIS A 296 4.45 4.48 6.21
CA HIS A 296 3.81 3.38 5.52
C HIS A 296 4.67 2.11 5.49
N TYR A 297 4.02 0.95 5.71
CA TYR A 297 4.61 -0.36 5.43
C TYR A 297 5.00 -0.47 3.95
N PHE A 298 5.96 -1.37 3.68
CA PHE A 298 6.28 -1.81 2.33
C PHE A 298 6.35 -3.33 2.28
N ASP A 299 5.25 -3.95 1.84
CA ASP A 299 5.04 -5.40 1.90
C ASP A 299 5.31 -5.95 3.33
N THR A 300 6.34 -6.78 3.50
CA THR A 300 6.72 -7.39 4.78
C THR A 300 7.57 -6.49 5.67
N HIS A 301 7.94 -5.31 5.20
CA HIS A 301 8.85 -4.40 5.89
C HIS A 301 8.06 -3.33 6.64
N LYS A 302 8.32 -3.24 7.95
CA LYS A 302 7.76 -2.21 8.84
C LYS A 302 8.23 -0.83 8.41
N ALA A 303 7.35 0.16 8.52
CA ALA A 303 7.72 1.56 8.41
C ALA A 303 8.75 1.93 9.48
N THR A 304 9.55 2.96 9.27
CA THR A 304 10.55 3.41 10.24
C THR A 304 9.97 4.23 11.41
N GLY A 305 8.69 4.60 11.33
CA GLY A 305 7.94 5.31 12.37
C GLY A 305 6.54 4.74 12.57
N ILE A 306 5.50 5.50 12.19
CA ILE A 306 4.10 5.07 12.30
C ILE A 306 3.84 3.91 11.34
N GLN A 307 3.00 2.96 11.73
CA GLN A 307 2.76 1.72 11.00
C GLN A 307 1.43 1.79 10.20
N ALA A 308 1.31 2.75 9.28
CA ALA A 308 0.15 2.94 8.40
C ALA A 308 0.18 2.02 7.17
N MET A 309 -0.94 1.94 6.44
CA MET A 309 -1.21 0.97 5.36
C MET A 309 -0.04 0.73 4.38
N ASP A 310 0.10 -0.52 3.93
CA ASP A 310 1.13 -1.00 2.99
C ASP A 310 1.05 -0.34 1.60
N MET A 311 2.13 0.35 1.19
CA MET A 311 2.21 1.06 -0.09
C MET A 311 2.13 0.14 -1.31
N THR A 312 2.55 -1.12 -1.20
CA THR A 312 2.53 -2.08 -2.32
C THR A 312 1.10 -2.51 -2.70
N THR A 313 0.10 -2.13 -1.90
CA THR A 313 -1.31 -2.36 -2.17
C THR A 313 -2.00 -1.20 -2.89
N MET A 314 -1.36 -0.01 -2.95
CA MET A 314 -2.02 1.24 -3.29
C MET A 314 -2.65 1.23 -4.69
N THR A 315 -1.94 0.73 -5.69
CA THR A 315 -2.43 0.71 -7.09
C THR A 315 -3.53 -0.32 -7.34
N ARG A 316 -3.59 -1.39 -6.53
CA ARG A 316 -4.69 -2.37 -6.54
C ARG A 316 -5.93 -1.86 -5.81
N ARG A 317 -5.72 -0.99 -4.82
CA ARG A 317 -6.76 -0.50 -3.91
C ARG A 317 -7.37 0.81 -4.39
N LEU A 318 -6.54 1.76 -4.80
CA LEU A 318 -6.90 3.12 -5.13
C LEU A 318 -7.08 3.29 -6.64
N ARG A 319 -7.86 4.30 -7.04
CA ARG A 319 -7.86 4.78 -8.43
C ARG A 319 -6.74 5.80 -8.62
N ARG A 320 -6.12 5.79 -9.81
CA ARG A 320 -5.01 6.69 -10.19
C ARG A 320 -5.37 8.15 -9.96
N ASP A 321 -6.49 8.59 -10.51
CA ASP A 321 -6.91 9.98 -10.46
C ASP A 321 -7.15 10.48 -9.02
N TRP A 322 -7.77 9.64 -8.18
CA TRP A 322 -7.92 9.96 -6.76
C TRP A 322 -6.58 10.03 -6.03
N PHE A 323 -5.65 9.11 -6.34
CA PHE A 323 -4.31 9.13 -5.77
C PHE A 323 -3.58 10.44 -6.08
N HIS A 324 -3.71 10.93 -7.32
CA HIS A 324 -3.16 12.22 -7.74
C HIS A 324 -3.72 13.39 -6.94
N ARG A 325 -5.04 13.53 -6.91
CA ARG A 325 -5.70 14.61 -6.18
C ARG A 325 -5.45 14.55 -4.67
N TYR A 326 -5.41 13.34 -4.11
CA TYR A 326 -5.16 13.14 -2.68
C TYR A 326 -3.74 13.54 -2.30
N LEU A 327 -2.71 13.15 -3.07
CA LEU A 327 -1.33 13.49 -2.76
C LEU A 327 -1.05 14.99 -2.90
N LEU A 328 -1.69 15.67 -3.85
CA LEU A 328 -1.60 17.13 -3.98
C LEU A 328 -2.15 17.84 -2.74
N ASN A 329 -3.30 17.40 -2.21
CA ASN A 329 -3.93 18.04 -1.06
C ASN A 329 -4.64 17.04 -0.12
N PRO A 330 -3.90 16.34 0.76
CA PRO A 330 -4.49 15.35 1.65
C PRO A 330 -5.52 15.94 2.62
N GLN A 331 -5.31 17.17 3.08
CA GLN A 331 -6.17 17.84 4.06
C GLN A 331 -7.58 18.13 3.49
N ALA A 332 -7.71 18.39 2.19
CA ALA A 332 -9.02 18.58 1.55
C ALA A 332 -9.89 17.32 1.59
N TYR A 333 -9.28 16.14 1.60
CA TYR A 333 -9.99 14.85 1.65
C TYR A 333 -10.16 14.34 3.09
N ARG A 334 -9.21 14.64 3.97
CA ARG A 334 -9.20 14.18 5.36
C ARG A 334 -8.63 15.29 6.26
N PRO A 335 -9.47 16.22 6.74
CA PRO A 335 -9.04 17.25 7.66
C PRO A 335 -8.36 16.65 8.91
N GLY A 336 -7.19 17.16 9.27
CA GLY A 336 -6.40 16.66 10.41
C GLY A 336 -5.61 15.38 10.11
N THR A 337 -5.50 14.96 8.84
CA THR A 337 -4.68 13.78 8.50
C THR A 337 -3.20 13.99 8.77
N ARG A 338 -2.50 12.92 9.16
CA ARG A 338 -1.03 12.90 9.29
C ARG A 338 -0.30 12.87 7.96
N MET A 339 -0.99 12.58 6.85
CA MET A 339 -0.35 12.58 5.54
C MET A 339 0.16 13.98 5.20
N PRO A 340 1.48 14.18 5.00
CA PRO A 340 2.04 15.50 4.73
C PRO A 340 1.63 16.00 3.35
N SER A 341 1.53 17.31 3.19
CA SER A 341 1.42 17.94 1.86
C SER A 341 2.83 18.16 1.31
N ALA A 342 3.24 17.30 0.37
CA ALA A 342 4.52 17.42 -0.31
C ALA A 342 4.49 18.38 -1.52
N TRP A 343 3.30 18.87 -1.89
CA TRP A 343 3.10 19.82 -3.00
C TRP A 343 2.26 21.05 -2.61
N PRO A 344 2.64 21.81 -1.57
CA PRO A 344 1.89 22.98 -1.15
C PRO A 344 1.77 24.00 -2.29
N ASN A 345 0.55 24.51 -2.53
CA ASN A 345 0.25 25.43 -3.65
C ASN A 345 0.65 24.89 -5.03
N ASN A 346 0.54 23.57 -5.23
CA ASN A 346 0.93 22.88 -6.46
C ASN A 346 2.42 23.05 -6.81
N LYS A 347 3.29 23.13 -5.79
CA LYS A 347 4.74 23.23 -5.94
C LYS A 347 5.44 22.16 -5.12
N SER A 348 6.30 21.38 -5.76
CA SER A 348 7.06 20.31 -5.10
C SER A 348 8.05 20.85 -4.06
N VAL A 349 8.14 20.16 -2.92
CA VAL A 349 9.22 20.37 -1.93
C VAL A 349 10.54 19.71 -2.35
N VAL A 350 10.54 18.91 -3.43
CA VAL A 350 11.72 18.23 -4.00
C VAL A 350 11.92 18.63 -5.47
N PRO A 351 12.30 19.90 -5.74
CA PRO A 351 12.30 20.46 -7.11
C PRO A 351 13.35 19.88 -8.05
N LYS A 352 14.33 19.12 -7.52
CA LYS A 352 15.41 18.52 -8.33
C LYS A 352 15.00 17.22 -9.03
N ILE A 353 13.93 16.57 -8.58
CA ILE A 353 13.47 15.30 -9.15
C ILE A 353 12.37 15.62 -10.16
N LEU A 354 12.47 15.14 -11.40
CA LEU A 354 11.48 15.37 -12.46
C LEU A 354 11.09 16.86 -12.61
N ASN A 355 12.10 17.75 -12.54
CA ASN A 355 11.95 19.22 -12.61
C ASN A 355 10.99 19.84 -11.59
N GLY A 356 10.65 19.11 -10.52
CA GLY A 356 9.69 19.58 -9.52
C GLY A 356 8.24 19.59 -10.00
N ASP A 357 7.95 18.98 -11.15
CA ASP A 357 6.60 18.92 -11.69
C ASP A 357 5.70 18.00 -10.83
N PRO A 358 4.63 18.52 -10.21
CA PRO A 358 3.79 17.72 -9.32
C PRO A 358 3.15 16.51 -10.00
N ALA A 359 2.66 16.66 -11.24
CA ALA A 359 1.96 15.60 -11.95
C ALA A 359 2.92 14.46 -12.31
N ALA A 360 4.11 14.80 -12.83
CA ALA A 360 5.19 13.86 -13.12
C ALA A 360 5.65 13.12 -11.86
N GLN A 361 5.86 13.82 -10.75
CA GLN A 361 6.34 13.19 -9.51
C GLN A 361 5.32 12.22 -8.92
N ILE A 362 4.05 12.63 -8.88
CA ILE A 362 2.97 11.80 -8.37
C ILE A 362 2.74 10.59 -9.28
N GLU A 363 2.77 10.78 -10.60
CA GLU A 363 2.65 9.68 -11.56
C GLU A 363 3.83 8.72 -11.45
N ALA A 364 5.05 9.23 -11.26
CA ALA A 364 6.22 8.39 -11.06
C ALA A 364 6.06 7.49 -9.83
N ILE A 365 5.54 8.03 -8.71
CA ILE A 365 5.21 7.25 -7.51
C ILE A 365 4.13 6.20 -7.82
N TRP A 366 3.10 6.57 -8.57
CA TRP A 366 2.06 5.63 -9.01
C TRP A 366 2.65 4.46 -9.81
N LEU A 367 3.50 4.74 -10.81
CA LEU A 367 4.17 3.74 -11.63
C LEU A 367 5.08 2.83 -10.80
N TYR A 368 5.87 3.40 -9.89
CA TYR A 368 6.71 2.62 -8.99
C TYR A 368 5.89 1.68 -8.09
N LEU A 369 4.79 2.16 -7.51
CA LEU A 369 3.90 1.35 -6.68
C LEU A 369 3.05 0.36 -7.50
N SER A 370 2.95 0.51 -8.82
CA SER A 370 2.25 -0.45 -9.68
C SER A 370 2.99 -1.79 -9.82
N ALA A 371 4.29 -1.81 -9.55
CA ALA A 371 5.06 -3.05 -9.43
C ALA A 371 4.64 -3.87 -8.19
N GLY A 372 3.86 -3.30 -7.26
CA GLY A 372 3.30 -4.02 -6.12
C GLY A 372 4.39 -4.64 -5.25
N ARG A 373 4.31 -5.97 -5.04
CA ARG A 373 5.30 -6.71 -4.25
C ARG A 373 6.65 -6.90 -4.95
N ASP A 374 6.69 -6.67 -6.26
CA ASP A 374 7.91 -6.73 -7.06
C ASP A 374 8.62 -5.36 -7.11
N ALA A 375 8.04 -4.33 -6.50
CA ALA A 375 8.67 -3.02 -6.39
C ALA A 375 9.96 -3.12 -5.55
N LYS A 376 11.07 -2.58 -6.08
CA LYS A 376 12.34 -2.54 -5.36
C LYS A 376 12.21 -1.76 -4.05
N LEU A 377 12.81 -2.27 -2.98
CA LEU A 377 12.74 -1.62 -1.66
C LEU A 377 13.33 -0.21 -1.69
N PRO A 378 12.63 0.81 -1.17
CA PRO A 378 13.17 2.17 -1.05
C PRO A 378 14.29 2.24 0.00
N SER A 379 15.19 3.22 -0.13
CA SER A 379 16.28 3.44 0.83
C SER A 379 15.74 3.74 2.23
N GLY A 380 16.51 3.37 3.25
CA GLY A 380 16.19 3.63 4.66
C GLY A 380 15.23 2.63 5.34
N LEU A 381 14.61 1.72 4.60
CA LEU A 381 13.66 0.74 5.17
C LEU A 381 14.34 -0.49 5.78
N LEU A 382 15.51 -0.88 5.26
CA LEU A 382 16.30 -1.98 5.78
C LEU A 382 17.15 -1.52 6.98
N ALA A 383 16.53 -1.42 8.16
CA ALA A 383 17.20 -0.93 9.38
C ALA A 383 18.47 -1.72 9.79
N LYS A 384 18.65 -2.94 9.29
CA LYS A 384 19.82 -3.81 9.54
C LYS A 384 20.67 -4.05 8.29
N ALA A 385 20.42 -3.32 7.20
CA ALA A 385 21.27 -3.42 6.02
C ALA A 385 22.70 -3.01 6.40
N ILE A 386 23.66 -3.78 5.91
CA ILE A 386 25.08 -3.43 5.92
C ILE A 386 25.39 -2.98 4.50
N GLU A 387 24.90 -1.79 4.16
CA GLU A 387 25.17 -1.21 2.85
C GLU A 387 26.67 -0.92 2.72
N LEU A 388 27.30 -1.55 1.74
CA LEU A 388 28.68 -1.25 1.40
C LEU A 388 28.68 0.00 0.52
N LYS A 389 29.18 1.12 1.05
CA LYS A 389 29.21 2.42 0.35
C LYS A 389 30.62 2.72 -0.15
N PRO A 390 30.91 2.61 -1.45
CA PRO A 390 32.17 3.08 -2.01
C PRO A 390 32.15 4.60 -1.98
N VAL A 391 32.93 5.22 -1.08
CA VAL A 391 33.00 6.69 -0.94
C VAL A 391 34.30 7.21 -1.55
N ASP A 392 35.44 6.69 -1.10
CA ASP A 392 36.76 7.19 -1.55
C ASP A 392 37.50 6.23 -2.48
N ARG A 393 37.09 4.96 -2.50
CA ARG A 393 37.77 3.90 -3.24
C ARG A 393 36.82 2.77 -3.61
N PRO A 394 37.15 1.96 -4.64
CA PRO A 394 36.35 0.81 -4.98
C PRO A 394 36.25 -0.20 -3.84
N ILE A 395 35.07 -0.80 -3.68
CA ILE A 395 34.80 -1.91 -2.75
C ILE A 395 34.56 -3.17 -3.56
N ILE A 396 35.24 -4.26 -3.19
CA ILE A 396 35.05 -5.57 -3.81
C ILE A 396 34.23 -6.46 -2.88
N TYR A 397 33.10 -6.95 -3.38
CA TYR A 397 32.22 -7.87 -2.68
C TYR A 397 32.20 -9.23 -3.38
N ARG A 398 32.72 -10.26 -2.69
CA ARG A 398 32.81 -11.63 -3.21
C ARG A 398 31.84 -12.52 -2.48
N ASN A 399 30.66 -12.73 -3.06
CA ASN A 399 29.62 -13.58 -2.50
C ASN A 399 28.64 -14.04 -3.58
N PHE A 400 27.58 -14.73 -3.16
CA PHE A 400 26.49 -15.12 -4.05
C PHE A 400 25.70 -13.88 -4.48
N ILE A 401 25.80 -13.52 -5.75
CA ILE A 401 25.13 -12.35 -6.33
C ILE A 401 24.06 -12.85 -7.29
N GLU A 402 22.84 -12.34 -7.16
CA GLU A 402 21.71 -12.78 -7.97
C GLU A 402 22.02 -12.73 -9.48
N GLY A 403 21.66 -13.79 -10.22
CA GLY A 403 21.92 -13.90 -11.66
C GLY A 403 23.36 -14.25 -12.06
N LEU A 404 24.28 -14.40 -11.10
CA LEU A 404 25.65 -14.89 -11.33
C LEU A 404 25.81 -16.30 -10.76
N SER A 405 26.91 -16.97 -11.14
CA SER A 405 27.35 -18.19 -10.47
C SER A 405 27.72 -17.93 -9.00
N PRO A 406 27.90 -18.98 -8.18
CA PRO A 406 28.44 -18.86 -6.82
C PRO A 406 29.83 -18.22 -6.71
N ARG A 407 30.48 -17.87 -7.84
CA ARG A 407 31.79 -17.22 -7.91
C ARG A 407 31.71 -15.77 -8.39
N GLY A 408 30.57 -15.11 -8.16
CA GLY A 408 30.39 -13.69 -8.46
C GLY A 408 31.35 -12.77 -7.69
N ILE A 409 31.79 -11.71 -8.35
CA ILE A 409 32.63 -10.65 -7.81
C ILE A 409 31.98 -9.32 -8.19
N ALA A 410 31.34 -8.67 -7.24
CA ALA A 410 30.82 -7.32 -7.41
C ALA A 410 31.90 -6.28 -7.09
N VAL A 411 31.95 -5.20 -7.86
CA VAL A 411 32.84 -4.07 -7.65
C VAL A 411 32.00 -2.80 -7.64
N GLY A 412 32.04 -2.11 -6.51
CA GLY A 412 31.36 -0.84 -6.31
C GLY A 412 32.36 0.29 -6.41
N TYR A 413 32.01 1.36 -7.12
CA TYR A 413 32.88 2.51 -7.37
C TYR A 413 32.27 3.80 -6.79
N PRO A 414 33.08 4.77 -6.34
CA PRO A 414 32.61 6.06 -5.83
C PRO A 414 31.69 6.84 -6.76
N GLU A 415 31.83 6.64 -8.07
CA GLU A 415 31.07 7.32 -9.12
C GLU A 415 29.63 6.79 -9.26
N HIS A 416 29.17 5.94 -8.34
CA HIS A 416 27.83 5.35 -8.35
C HIS A 416 27.50 4.56 -9.61
N VAL A 417 28.51 4.01 -10.29
CA VAL A 417 28.39 3.00 -11.34
C VAL A 417 29.09 1.74 -10.87
N HIS A 418 28.47 0.59 -11.02
CA HIS A 418 28.88 -0.65 -10.37
C HIS A 418 28.82 -1.82 -11.35
N LEU A 419 29.57 -2.88 -11.05
CA LEU A 419 29.58 -4.09 -11.88
C LEU A 419 29.59 -5.37 -11.06
N ALA A 420 29.17 -6.46 -11.70
CA ALA A 420 29.38 -7.83 -11.20
C ALA A 420 29.98 -8.70 -12.31
N TRP A 421 31.14 -9.28 -12.01
CA TRP A 421 31.92 -10.16 -12.87
C TRP A 421 31.85 -11.59 -12.35
N ASP A 422 31.69 -12.56 -13.24
CA ASP A 422 31.48 -13.96 -12.86
C ASP A 422 32.73 -14.80 -13.14
N ALA A 423 33.37 -15.31 -12.09
CA ALA A 423 34.60 -16.07 -12.21
C ALA A 423 34.42 -17.53 -12.67
N GLU A 424 33.19 -18.01 -12.85
CA GLU A 424 32.89 -19.28 -13.49
C GLU A 424 32.78 -19.13 -15.02
N GLU A 425 32.19 -18.03 -15.48
CA GLU A 425 32.05 -17.68 -16.90
C GLU A 425 33.21 -16.84 -17.45
N MET A 426 34.06 -16.32 -16.57
CA MET A 426 35.14 -15.37 -16.87
C MET A 426 34.69 -14.13 -17.64
N ASN A 427 33.52 -13.57 -17.28
CA ASN A 427 32.94 -12.47 -18.04
C ASN A 427 32.13 -11.50 -17.14
N LEU A 428 31.92 -10.29 -17.63
CA LEU A 428 31.02 -9.30 -17.04
C LEU A 428 29.57 -9.78 -17.18
N ARG A 429 28.78 -9.69 -16.10
CA ARG A 429 27.39 -10.20 -16.07
C ARG A 429 26.35 -9.18 -15.69
N LYS A 430 26.70 -8.19 -14.86
CA LYS A 430 25.78 -7.11 -14.48
C LYS A 430 26.50 -5.79 -14.35
N ILE A 431 25.78 -4.71 -14.63
CA ILE A 431 26.16 -3.33 -14.38
C ILE A 431 24.93 -2.57 -13.83
N TRP A 432 25.13 -1.61 -12.93
CA TRP A 432 24.04 -0.83 -12.34
C TRP A 432 24.52 0.49 -11.76
N HIS A 433 23.59 1.39 -11.40
CA HIS A 433 23.89 2.69 -10.80
C HIS A 433 23.34 2.85 -9.39
N GLY A 434 23.82 3.86 -8.67
CA GLY A 434 23.29 4.29 -7.37
C GLY A 434 23.92 3.55 -6.20
N ALA A 435 23.10 2.82 -5.44
CA ALA A 435 23.57 2.07 -4.28
C ALA A 435 24.25 0.75 -4.69
N PHE A 436 25.34 0.39 -4.01
CA PHE A 436 26.15 -0.77 -4.40
C PHE A 436 25.50 -2.10 -4.02
N ILE A 437 25.64 -2.53 -2.76
CA ILE A 437 25.13 -3.82 -2.31
C ILE A 437 24.91 -3.83 -0.80
N ASP A 438 23.89 -4.57 -0.34
CA ASP A 438 23.69 -4.89 1.07
C ASP A 438 24.42 -6.18 1.43
N ALA A 439 25.41 -6.11 2.32
CA ALA A 439 26.17 -7.27 2.76
C ALA A 439 25.47 -8.06 3.88
N SER A 440 24.37 -7.55 4.45
CA SER A 440 23.72 -8.09 5.65
C SER A 440 23.36 -9.57 5.52
N LEU A 441 22.82 -9.99 4.37
CA LEU A 441 22.38 -11.36 4.09
C LEU A 441 23.49 -12.38 4.37
N HIS A 442 24.73 -12.07 3.97
CA HIS A 442 25.84 -13.01 4.09
C HIS A 442 26.73 -12.76 5.32
N TRP A 443 26.72 -11.56 5.88
CA TRP A 443 27.58 -11.21 7.02
C TRP A 443 26.90 -11.43 8.37
N VAL A 444 25.56 -11.41 8.42
CA VAL A 444 24.80 -11.73 9.62
C VAL A 444 24.42 -13.21 9.60
N GLY A 445 25.08 -14.01 10.44
CA GLY A 445 24.72 -15.43 10.63
C GLY A 445 25.01 -16.34 9.43
N ARG A 446 25.78 -15.87 8.42
CA ARG A 446 26.05 -16.59 7.16
C ARG A 446 24.77 -17.07 6.46
N GLY A 447 23.83 -16.14 6.25
CA GLY A 447 22.55 -16.45 5.62
C GLY A 447 22.72 -17.07 4.23
N PRO A 448 21.89 -18.07 3.88
CA PRO A 448 21.85 -18.63 2.53
C PRO A 448 21.11 -17.66 1.59
N GLY A 449 21.45 -17.70 0.30
CA GLY A 449 20.72 -16.94 -0.73
C GLY A 449 21.65 -16.25 -1.71
N PHE A 450 21.07 -15.43 -2.57
CA PHE A 450 21.78 -14.57 -3.51
C PHE A 450 21.41 -13.13 -3.24
N GLN A 451 22.41 -12.25 -3.12
CA GLN A 451 22.19 -10.83 -2.89
C GLN A 451 21.98 -10.11 -4.22
N SER A 452 20.85 -9.43 -4.35
CA SER A 452 20.54 -8.56 -5.49
C SER A 452 21.28 -7.23 -5.38
N PRO A 453 21.63 -6.57 -6.51
CA PRO A 453 22.10 -5.19 -6.52
C PRO A 453 21.14 -4.25 -5.77
N LEU A 454 21.67 -3.38 -4.93
CA LEU A 454 20.83 -2.46 -4.13
C LEU A 454 20.32 -1.28 -4.96
N GLY A 455 21.10 -0.85 -5.97
CA GLY A 455 20.82 0.32 -6.78
C GLY A 455 19.81 0.10 -7.91
N ASP A 456 19.86 1.00 -8.87
CA ASP A 456 18.91 1.16 -9.97
C ASP A 456 19.60 0.96 -11.32
N HIS A 457 18.82 1.04 -12.41
CA HIS A 457 19.35 0.83 -13.78
C HIS A 457 20.10 -0.50 -13.92
N VAL A 458 19.62 -1.57 -13.28
CA VAL A 458 20.34 -2.85 -13.25
C VAL A 458 20.22 -3.52 -14.62
N MET A 459 21.33 -3.59 -15.35
CA MET A 459 21.41 -4.35 -16.59
C MET A 459 22.05 -5.70 -16.36
N THR A 460 21.47 -6.72 -17.00
CA THR A 460 22.07 -8.06 -17.08
C THR A 460 22.63 -8.24 -18.47
N LEU A 461 23.93 -8.52 -18.54
CA LEU A 461 24.64 -8.75 -19.80
C LEU A 461 24.71 -10.24 -20.12
N SER A 462 24.84 -10.53 -21.41
CA SER A 462 25.01 -11.88 -21.92
C SER A 462 26.24 -12.55 -21.30
N GLY A 463 26.02 -13.71 -20.67
CA GLY A 463 27.09 -14.53 -20.12
C GLY A 463 27.81 -15.38 -21.16
N GLY A 464 28.48 -16.43 -20.69
CA GLY A 464 29.30 -17.32 -21.51
C GLY A 464 30.71 -16.78 -21.72
N GLN A 465 31.46 -17.51 -22.54
CA GLN A 465 32.89 -17.28 -22.77
C GLN A 465 33.18 -15.84 -23.20
N PRO A 466 34.22 -15.18 -22.66
CA PRO A 466 34.56 -13.80 -23.00
C PRO A 466 35.06 -13.67 -24.45
N PHE A 467 35.73 -14.71 -24.94
CA PHE A 467 36.19 -14.83 -26.32
C PHE A 467 36.14 -16.28 -26.77
N ALA A 468 36.04 -16.51 -28.08
CA ALA A 468 35.91 -17.84 -28.66
C ALA A 468 36.63 -17.94 -30.00
N ARG A 469 37.14 -19.13 -30.32
CA ARG A 469 37.54 -19.50 -31.68
C ARG A 469 36.30 -19.91 -32.44
N LEU A 470 36.04 -19.25 -33.56
CA LEU A 470 34.90 -19.56 -34.43
C LEU A 470 35.45 -20.08 -35.76
N GLU A 471 34.79 -21.08 -36.36
CA GLU A 471 35.22 -21.57 -37.68
C GLU A 471 35.14 -20.47 -38.76
N ASN A 472 34.14 -19.60 -38.63
CA ASN A 472 33.91 -18.42 -39.45
C ASN A 472 33.03 -17.41 -38.69
N SER A 473 32.76 -16.25 -39.29
CA SER A 473 31.93 -15.18 -38.70
C SER A 473 30.47 -15.55 -38.46
N ASP A 474 29.99 -16.69 -38.98
CA ASP A 474 28.60 -17.14 -38.87
C ASP A 474 28.42 -18.30 -37.86
N ALA A 475 29.51 -18.92 -37.42
CA ALA A 475 29.47 -20.03 -36.47
C ALA A 475 28.91 -19.60 -35.11
N ALA A 476 28.03 -20.42 -34.53
CA ALA A 476 27.36 -20.12 -33.26
C ALA A 476 28.36 -19.91 -32.11
N TRP A 477 28.03 -19.01 -31.18
CA TRP A 477 28.86 -18.80 -29.99
C TRP A 477 28.81 -20.05 -29.08
N PRO A 478 29.95 -20.47 -28.49
CA PRO A 478 29.96 -21.61 -27.57
C PRO A 478 29.00 -21.44 -26.38
N THR A 479 28.25 -22.49 -26.07
CA THR A 479 27.26 -22.50 -24.98
C THR A 479 27.78 -23.10 -23.68
N ASP A 480 28.85 -23.89 -23.74
CA ASP A 480 29.53 -24.41 -22.56
C ASP A 480 30.18 -23.27 -21.76
N SER A 481 30.11 -23.38 -20.42
CA SER A 481 30.74 -22.41 -19.54
C SER A 481 32.24 -22.34 -19.79
N ALA A 482 32.81 -21.15 -19.66
CA ALA A 482 34.21 -20.91 -19.96
C ALA A 482 35.15 -21.86 -19.19
N ARG A 483 34.86 -22.16 -17.93
CA ARG A 483 35.67 -23.13 -17.18
C ARG A 483 35.65 -24.54 -17.80
N LYS A 484 34.51 -25.01 -18.31
CA LYS A 484 34.40 -26.35 -18.92
C LYS A 484 35.21 -26.46 -20.21
N THR A 485 35.38 -25.34 -20.92
CA THR A 485 36.16 -25.26 -22.17
C THR A 485 37.62 -24.87 -21.96
N GLY A 486 38.10 -24.95 -20.71
CA GLY A 486 39.51 -24.82 -20.38
C GLY A 486 39.95 -23.43 -19.94
N PHE A 487 39.03 -22.46 -19.82
CA PHE A 487 39.38 -21.17 -19.26
C PHE A 487 39.71 -21.27 -17.77
N ARG A 488 40.67 -20.46 -17.33
CA ARG A 488 41.16 -20.38 -15.97
C ARG A 488 41.15 -18.94 -15.50
N PHE A 489 40.44 -18.68 -14.41
CA PHE A 489 40.55 -17.42 -13.69
C PHE A 489 41.87 -17.40 -12.90
N ARG A 490 42.72 -16.40 -13.17
CA ARG A 490 44.05 -16.22 -12.59
C ARG A 490 44.08 -15.20 -11.44
N GLY A 491 42.94 -14.60 -11.09
CA GLY A 491 42.80 -13.61 -10.03
C GLY A 491 42.53 -12.21 -10.57
N TYR A 492 42.75 -11.18 -9.77
CA TYR A 492 42.71 -9.79 -10.21
C TYR A 492 43.85 -8.99 -9.58
N ARG A 493 44.30 -7.94 -10.27
CA ARG A 493 45.25 -6.95 -9.75
C ARG A 493 44.51 -5.65 -9.48
N LEU A 494 44.88 -4.97 -8.41
CA LEU A 494 44.37 -3.64 -8.11
C LEU A 494 45.40 -2.60 -8.55
N ASP A 495 44.94 -1.55 -9.22
CA ASP A 495 45.78 -0.38 -9.45
C ASP A 495 45.93 0.47 -8.16
N SER A 496 46.63 1.60 -8.26
CA SER A 496 46.83 2.51 -7.12
C SER A 496 45.55 3.17 -6.60
N ALA A 497 44.50 3.27 -7.43
CA ALA A 497 43.18 3.77 -7.05
C ALA A 497 42.27 2.65 -6.51
N GLY A 498 42.67 1.39 -6.63
CA GLY A 498 41.93 0.22 -6.19
C GLY A 498 41.02 -0.40 -7.27
N HIS A 499 41.12 0.03 -8.53
CA HIS A 499 40.34 -0.56 -9.61
C HIS A 499 40.86 -1.97 -9.95
N PRO A 500 39.99 -2.99 -10.00
CA PRO A 500 40.40 -4.34 -10.34
C PRO A 500 40.52 -4.54 -11.85
N THR A 501 41.63 -5.15 -12.25
CA THR A 501 41.80 -5.80 -13.56
C THR A 501 41.76 -7.31 -13.37
N PHE A 502 40.74 -7.97 -13.91
CA PHE A 502 40.58 -9.42 -13.83
C PHE A 502 41.52 -10.11 -14.82
N LEU A 503 42.20 -11.15 -14.35
CA LEU A 503 43.15 -11.92 -15.13
C LEU A 503 42.57 -13.30 -15.40
N LEU A 504 42.55 -13.69 -16.67
CA LEU A 504 42.12 -15.01 -17.10
C LEU A 504 42.99 -15.52 -18.24
N GLU A 505 42.87 -16.81 -18.51
CA GLU A 505 43.57 -17.50 -19.57
C GLU A 505 42.62 -18.52 -20.19
N GLY A 506 42.67 -18.69 -21.50
CA GLY A 506 41.90 -19.70 -22.21
C GLY A 506 42.34 -19.77 -23.66
N LEU A 507 42.21 -20.94 -24.28
CA LEU A 507 42.55 -21.13 -25.70
C LEU A 507 43.99 -20.70 -26.07
N GLY A 508 44.94 -20.81 -25.12
CA GLY A 508 46.33 -20.38 -25.29
C GLY A 508 46.55 -18.86 -25.18
N VAL A 509 45.50 -18.08 -24.86
CA VAL A 509 45.53 -16.62 -24.79
C VAL A 509 45.42 -16.16 -23.34
N GLN A 510 46.33 -15.28 -22.92
CA GLN A 510 46.21 -14.53 -21.67
C GLN A 510 45.31 -13.32 -21.89
N CYS A 511 44.41 -13.05 -20.95
CA CYS A 511 43.47 -11.95 -21.04
C CYS A 511 43.43 -11.15 -19.73
N SER A 512 43.52 -9.82 -19.87
CA SER A 512 43.26 -8.85 -18.80
C SER A 512 41.98 -8.09 -19.12
N ASP A 513 41.02 -8.13 -18.21
CA ASP A 513 39.70 -7.48 -18.33
C ASP A 513 39.58 -6.39 -17.26
N GLY A 514 39.76 -5.13 -17.67
CA GLY A 514 39.81 -3.96 -16.82
C GLY A 514 38.57 -3.09 -16.95
N PHE A 515 38.18 -2.44 -15.86
CA PHE A 515 37.03 -1.55 -15.80
C PHE A 515 37.41 -0.23 -15.15
N LEU A 516 36.96 0.87 -15.75
CA LEU A 516 37.18 2.22 -15.24
C LEU A 516 35.83 2.96 -15.18
N PRO A 517 35.38 3.40 -13.99
CA PRO A 517 34.24 4.29 -13.88
C PRO A 517 34.60 5.65 -14.47
N LEU A 518 33.68 6.25 -15.22
CA LEU A 518 33.84 7.59 -15.77
C LEU A 518 32.69 8.46 -15.23
N PRO A 519 32.97 9.50 -14.43
CA PRO A 519 31.95 10.43 -13.98
C PRO A 519 31.17 11.02 -15.18
N GLY A 520 29.86 11.19 -15.00
CA GLY A 520 28.97 11.72 -16.03
C GLY A 520 27.68 12.24 -15.43
N GLU A 521 27.03 13.14 -16.16
CA GLU A 521 25.72 13.71 -15.83
C GLU A 521 24.72 13.27 -16.91
N PRO A 522 23.54 12.73 -16.56
CA PRO A 522 23.07 12.47 -15.20
C PRO A 522 23.75 11.27 -14.51
N ASP A 523 24.35 10.36 -15.27
CA ASP A 523 24.92 9.11 -14.75
C ASP A 523 26.36 8.89 -15.21
N ALA A 524 27.15 8.24 -14.36
CA ALA A 524 28.48 7.77 -14.71
C ALA A 524 28.44 6.66 -15.78
N LYS A 525 29.48 6.60 -16.60
CA LYS A 525 29.69 5.53 -17.59
C LYS A 525 30.65 4.49 -17.05
N LEU A 526 30.68 3.32 -17.68
CA LEU A 526 31.66 2.28 -17.37
C LEU A 526 32.48 1.96 -18.62
N ARG A 527 33.78 2.28 -18.59
CA ARG A 527 34.71 1.87 -19.64
C ARG A 527 35.23 0.48 -19.35
N ARG A 528 35.20 -0.42 -20.34
CA ARG A 528 35.82 -1.74 -20.30
C ARG A 528 36.97 -1.80 -21.30
N ARG A 529 38.09 -2.37 -20.86
CA ARG A 529 39.25 -2.63 -21.69
C ARG A 529 39.63 -4.10 -21.57
N ILE A 530 39.64 -4.81 -22.69
CA ILE A 530 40.08 -6.21 -22.78
C ILE A 530 41.40 -6.23 -23.54
N ASP A 531 42.44 -6.75 -22.89
CA ASP A 531 43.78 -6.92 -23.45
C ASP A 531 44.08 -8.40 -23.58
N LEU A 532 44.26 -8.87 -24.82
CA LEU A 532 44.60 -10.25 -25.15
C LEU A 532 46.07 -10.33 -25.55
N LYS A 533 46.77 -11.33 -25.02
CA LYS A 533 48.17 -11.62 -25.35
C LYS A 533 48.40 -13.10 -25.58
N THR A 534 49.11 -13.44 -26.65
CA THR A 534 49.50 -14.81 -26.98
C THR A 534 50.92 -14.85 -27.57
N GLU A 535 51.62 -15.96 -27.37
CA GLU A 535 52.88 -16.24 -28.07
C GLU A 535 52.63 -16.94 -29.42
N GLN A 536 51.40 -17.41 -29.64
CA GLN A 536 50.97 -18.09 -30.86
C GLN A 536 49.74 -17.36 -31.42
N PRO A 537 49.94 -16.29 -32.21
CA PRO A 537 48.84 -15.58 -32.85
C PRO A 537 48.09 -16.51 -33.80
N GLU A 538 46.77 -16.48 -33.70
CA GLU A 538 45.89 -17.27 -34.55
C GLU A 538 44.83 -16.38 -35.19
N SER A 539 44.36 -16.80 -36.36
CA SER A 539 43.17 -16.24 -37.00
C SER A 539 41.89 -16.83 -36.40
N ASN A 540 40.77 -16.11 -36.55
CA ASN A 540 39.42 -16.54 -36.17
C ASN A 540 39.10 -16.57 -34.67
N LEU A 541 39.79 -15.74 -33.89
CA LEU A 541 39.39 -15.46 -32.52
C LEU A 541 38.47 -14.22 -32.49
N TYR A 542 37.42 -14.28 -31.68
CA TYR A 542 36.43 -13.20 -31.56
C TYR A 542 36.14 -12.91 -30.10
N VAL A 543 35.86 -11.64 -29.79
CA VAL A 543 35.33 -11.19 -28.49
C VAL A 543 33.86 -10.87 -28.66
N ARG A 544 33.00 -11.37 -27.76
CA ARG A 544 31.56 -11.03 -27.76
C ARG A 544 31.28 -9.93 -26.77
N ILE A 545 30.80 -8.80 -27.29
CA ILE A 545 30.61 -7.57 -26.54
C ILE A 545 29.22 -7.52 -25.92
N ALA A 546 28.19 -7.82 -26.72
CA ALA A 546 26.80 -7.81 -26.30
C ALA A 546 25.96 -8.77 -27.14
N VAL A 547 24.82 -9.17 -26.59
CA VAL A 547 23.76 -9.91 -27.28
C VAL A 547 22.44 -9.22 -26.98
N GLY A 548 21.59 -9.06 -27.99
CA GLY A 548 20.27 -8.45 -27.85
C GLY A 548 19.26 -9.02 -28.84
N ASP A 549 18.00 -8.64 -28.66
CA ASP A 549 16.95 -8.81 -29.67
C ASP A 549 17.17 -7.87 -30.87
N SER A 550 17.71 -6.68 -30.60
CA SER A 550 18.05 -5.68 -31.62
C SER A 550 19.31 -4.91 -31.25
N ILE A 551 20.20 -4.72 -32.22
CA ILE A 551 21.44 -3.95 -32.12
C ILE A 551 21.47 -2.98 -33.30
N GLU A 552 21.30 -1.69 -33.00
CA GLU A 552 21.30 -0.60 -33.98
C GLU A 552 22.67 0.08 -34.03
N GLU A 553 23.27 0.17 -35.21
CA GLU A 553 24.52 0.92 -35.44
C GLU A 553 24.23 2.41 -35.62
N ARG A 554 24.98 3.27 -34.90
CA ARG A 554 24.81 4.72 -34.84
C ARG A 554 26.17 5.43 -34.94
N GLY A 555 26.92 5.15 -36.00
CA GLY A 555 28.30 5.62 -36.14
C GLY A 555 29.23 4.76 -35.28
N ASP A 556 29.98 5.38 -34.36
CA ASP A 556 30.89 4.68 -33.44
C ASP A 556 30.19 4.14 -32.17
N GLU A 557 28.85 4.15 -32.18
CA GLU A 557 27.99 3.72 -31.08
C GLU A 557 27.00 2.64 -31.54
N TRP A 558 26.81 1.60 -30.73
CA TRP A 558 25.81 0.57 -30.95
C TRP A 558 24.78 0.60 -29.83
N LEU A 559 23.49 0.64 -30.17
CA LEU A 559 22.39 0.61 -29.21
C LEU A 559 21.75 -0.78 -29.18
N ILE A 560 21.86 -1.46 -28.04
CA ILE A 560 21.32 -2.79 -27.78
C ILE A 560 19.99 -2.65 -27.05
N ASP A 561 18.93 -3.24 -27.62
CA ASP A 561 17.58 -3.32 -27.08
C ASP A 561 17.00 -1.97 -26.62
N LYS A 562 17.42 -0.89 -27.27
CA LYS A 562 17.10 0.50 -26.94
C LYS A 562 17.48 0.93 -25.51
N ALA A 563 18.31 0.15 -24.83
CA ALA A 563 18.60 0.30 -23.40
C ALA A 563 20.10 0.44 -23.11
N LEU A 564 20.97 -0.30 -23.81
CA LEU A 564 22.42 -0.24 -23.59
C LEU A 564 23.12 0.35 -24.81
N SER A 565 23.80 1.45 -24.61
CA SER A 565 24.70 2.05 -25.57
C SER A 565 26.13 1.57 -25.34
N VAL A 566 26.80 1.16 -26.41
CA VAL A 566 28.21 0.74 -26.43
C VAL A 566 28.97 1.58 -27.45
N ALA A 567 29.92 2.40 -26.99
CA ALA A 567 30.77 3.22 -27.85
C ALA A 567 32.21 2.71 -27.84
N PHE A 568 32.81 2.48 -29.02
CA PHE A 568 34.16 1.91 -29.11
C PHE A 568 35.22 3.00 -29.24
N ALA A 569 36.28 2.89 -28.45
CA ALA A 569 37.52 3.66 -28.60
C ALA A 569 38.58 2.88 -29.40
N GLU A 570 38.58 1.55 -29.25
CA GLU A 570 39.51 0.65 -29.95
C GLU A 570 38.81 -0.66 -30.30
N GLY A 571 39.07 -1.18 -31.51
CA GLY A 571 38.42 -2.36 -32.06
C GLY A 571 37.50 -2.03 -33.24
N ARG A 572 37.19 -3.03 -34.06
CA ARG A 572 36.29 -2.91 -35.22
C ARG A 572 35.12 -3.88 -35.08
N PRO A 573 34.04 -3.49 -34.41
CA PRO A 573 32.92 -4.38 -34.19
C PRO A 573 32.11 -4.63 -35.45
N PHE A 574 31.35 -5.72 -35.45
CA PHE A 574 30.28 -5.97 -36.43
C PHE A 574 29.10 -6.65 -35.74
N VAL A 575 27.91 -6.46 -36.30
CA VAL A 575 26.68 -7.11 -35.85
C VAL A 575 26.43 -8.34 -36.72
N ARG A 576 26.09 -9.46 -36.09
CA ARG A 576 25.57 -10.65 -36.79
C ARG A 576 24.29 -11.14 -36.15
N THR A 577 23.51 -11.90 -36.91
CA THR A 577 22.34 -12.62 -36.39
C THR A 577 22.69 -14.09 -36.19
N SER A 578 22.52 -14.60 -34.97
CA SER A 578 22.72 -16.01 -34.64
C SER A 578 21.60 -16.48 -33.71
N GLN A 579 21.00 -17.64 -34.01
CA GLN A 579 19.94 -18.26 -33.18
C GLN A 579 18.83 -17.28 -32.76
N GLN A 580 18.32 -16.47 -33.70
CA GLN A 580 17.25 -15.47 -33.48
C GLN A 580 17.63 -14.27 -32.60
N LYS A 581 18.90 -14.13 -32.21
CA LYS A 581 19.43 -12.95 -31.52
C LYS A 581 20.48 -12.25 -32.37
N GLN A 582 20.73 -10.99 -32.08
CA GLN A 582 21.85 -10.25 -32.64
C GLN A 582 23.03 -10.25 -31.67
N GLU A 583 24.24 -10.45 -32.19
CA GLU A 583 25.48 -10.43 -31.42
C GLU A 583 26.40 -9.33 -31.96
N LEU A 584 26.94 -8.53 -31.04
CA LEU A 584 27.97 -7.54 -31.32
C LEU A 584 29.34 -8.16 -31.04
N LEU A 585 30.10 -8.43 -32.11
CA LEU A 585 31.39 -9.11 -32.03
C LEU A 585 32.53 -8.23 -32.48
N VAL A 586 33.72 -8.49 -31.95
CA VAL A 586 34.98 -7.89 -32.44
C VAL A 586 35.92 -9.00 -32.88
N PRO A 587 36.36 -9.04 -34.16
CA PRO A 587 37.38 -9.96 -34.61
C PRO A 587 38.74 -9.57 -34.03
N VAL A 588 39.46 -10.55 -33.50
CA VAL A 588 40.78 -10.37 -32.91
C VAL A 588 41.82 -10.45 -34.02
N THR A 589 42.59 -9.37 -34.19
CA THR A 589 43.78 -9.35 -35.05
C THR A 589 44.96 -8.94 -34.20
N PHE A 590 45.80 -9.90 -33.83
CA PHE A 590 46.98 -9.63 -33.02
C PHE A 590 48.01 -8.80 -33.80
N ASP A 591 48.66 -7.87 -33.11
CA ASP A 591 49.84 -7.16 -33.59
C ASP A 591 51.08 -8.09 -33.68
N PRO A 592 52.20 -7.64 -34.26
CA PRO A 592 53.42 -8.45 -34.36
C PRO A 592 53.97 -8.95 -33.01
N GLU A 593 53.64 -8.27 -31.91
CA GLU A 593 53.99 -8.64 -30.54
C GLU A 593 53.00 -9.63 -29.90
N GLY A 594 51.98 -10.08 -30.65
CA GLY A 594 50.98 -11.03 -30.20
C GLY A 594 49.94 -10.44 -29.26
N ARG A 595 49.70 -9.12 -29.33
CA ARG A 595 48.76 -8.38 -28.49
C ARG A 595 47.56 -7.88 -29.29
N PHE A 596 46.40 -7.86 -28.66
CA PHE A 596 45.18 -7.25 -29.18
C PHE A 596 44.46 -6.52 -28.07
N VAL A 597 43.91 -5.35 -28.38
CA VAL A 597 43.15 -4.56 -27.42
C VAL A 597 41.79 -4.21 -28.02
N VAL A 598 40.76 -4.29 -27.20
CA VAL A 598 39.45 -3.70 -27.47
C VAL A 598 39.03 -2.87 -26.26
N GLU A 599 38.64 -1.63 -26.51
CA GLU A 599 38.25 -0.67 -25.47
C GLU A 599 36.95 0.01 -25.87
N TYR A 600 35.99 0.03 -24.95
CA TYR A 600 34.65 0.55 -25.20
C TYR A 600 33.96 1.02 -23.92
N GLU A 601 32.95 1.87 -24.07
CA GLU A 601 32.19 2.48 -22.97
C GLU A 601 30.74 2.02 -22.97
N PHE A 602 30.22 1.68 -21.79
CA PHE A 602 28.81 1.42 -21.55
C PHE A 602 28.09 2.68 -21.06
N ARG A 603 26.89 2.94 -21.62
CA ARG A 603 25.92 3.93 -21.14
C ARG A 603 24.52 3.33 -21.17
N TRP A 604 23.72 3.50 -20.12
CA TRP A 604 22.36 2.92 -20.05
C TRP A 604 21.40 3.71 -19.15
#